data_AF-A0A963BAJ6-F1
#
_entry.id   AF-A0A963BAJ6-F1
#
_cell.length_a   1.000
_cell.length_b   1.000
_cell.length_c   1.000
_cell.angle_alpha   90.00
_cell.angle_beta   90.00
_cell.angle_gamma   90.00
#
_symmetry.space_group_name_H-M   'P 1'
#
loop_
_entity.id
_entity.type
_entity.pdbx_description
1 polymer ?
#
loop_
_entity_poly.entity_id
_entity_poly.type
_entity_poly.pdbx_seq_one_letter_code
_entity_poly.pdbx_strand_id
1 'polypeptide(L)'
;MQLAESFWQTVPEALQNDNALLTTVTEEHRRIYTSYFKYDLAVNHALPIMTHAFRRLDQWRVFLLLTPWMLARLFIPDRDPGLPVPPDWQPQACIGRDYQVIGPVFDLSLLIGKQKAHLNHSPAIGHYLLHPLILSMLNFQTPQEVFAAWNQV
;
A
#
# COMPACT_ATOMS: atom_id res chain seq x y z
N MET A 1 25.65 19.90 -5.43
CA MET A 1 24.31 19.36 -5.08
C MET A 1 24.46 17.86 -5.07
N GLN A 2 24.58 17.26 -3.88
CA GLN A 2 24.73 15.81 -3.74
C GLN A 2 23.39 15.19 -4.14
N LEU A 3 23.37 14.37 -5.19
CA LEU A 3 22.21 13.54 -5.49
C LEU A 3 22.02 12.65 -4.25
N ALA A 4 20.91 12.84 -3.54
CA ALA A 4 20.57 11.93 -2.45
C ALA A 4 20.45 10.53 -3.08
N GLU A 5 21.30 9.60 -2.65
CA GLU A 5 21.21 8.22 -3.10
C GLU A 5 19.82 7.68 -2.72
N SER A 6 19.09 7.19 -3.71
CA SER A 6 17.81 6.54 -3.47
C SER A 6 18.09 5.14 -2.94
N PHE A 7 17.73 4.88 -1.69
CA PHE A 7 17.75 3.54 -1.07
C PHE A 7 16.44 2.78 -1.33
N TRP A 8 15.72 3.15 -2.39
CA TRP A 8 14.44 2.54 -2.72
C TRP A 8 14.62 1.11 -3.21
N GLN A 9 14.31 0.15 -2.34
CA GLN A 9 14.11 -1.24 -2.76
C GLN A 9 12.89 -1.34 -3.69
N THR A 10 13.14 -1.61 -4.96
CA THR A 10 12.13 -1.82 -5.98
C THR A 10 11.42 -3.16 -5.82
N VAL A 11 10.33 -3.31 -6.54
CA VAL A 11 9.60 -4.57 -6.64
C VAL A 11 10.51 -5.68 -7.20
N PRO A 12 10.50 -6.89 -6.59
CA PRO A 12 11.23 -8.03 -7.12
C PRO A 12 10.87 -8.35 -8.58
N GLU A 13 11.83 -8.82 -9.36
CA GLU A 13 11.62 -9.15 -10.79
C GLU A 13 10.47 -10.14 -11.01
N ALA A 14 10.30 -11.10 -10.10
CA ALA A 14 9.19 -12.05 -10.12
C ALA A 14 7.79 -11.41 -10.09
N LEU A 15 7.68 -10.16 -9.62
CA LEU A 15 6.42 -9.41 -9.50
C LEU A 15 6.29 -8.30 -10.56
N GLN A 16 7.01 -8.40 -11.67
CA GLN A 16 6.77 -7.56 -12.85
C GLN A 16 5.44 -7.89 -13.54
N ASN A 17 4.94 -9.12 -13.37
CA ASN A 17 3.59 -9.49 -13.78
C ASN A 17 2.54 -8.88 -12.83
N ASP A 18 1.54 -8.17 -13.39
CA ASP A 18 0.53 -7.46 -12.61
C ASP A 18 -0.31 -8.39 -11.72
N ASN A 19 -0.71 -9.56 -12.21
CA ASN A 19 -1.46 -10.53 -11.41
C ASN A 19 -0.62 -11.11 -10.28
N ALA A 20 0.67 -11.38 -10.53
CA ALA A 20 1.59 -11.82 -9.49
C ALA A 20 1.72 -10.76 -8.39
N LEU A 21 1.91 -9.49 -8.77
CA LEU A 21 1.98 -8.38 -7.81
C LEU A 21 0.71 -8.29 -6.96
N LEU A 22 -0.48 -8.25 -7.59
CA LEU A 22 -1.75 -8.11 -6.89
C LEU A 22 -2.02 -9.28 -5.94
N THR A 23 -1.61 -10.49 -6.35
CA THR A 23 -1.68 -11.68 -5.51
C THR A 23 -0.76 -11.55 -4.31
N THR A 24 0.52 -11.21 -4.51
CA THR A 24 1.48 -11.02 -3.42
C THR A 24 1.05 -9.92 -2.45
N VAL A 25 0.52 -8.81 -2.94
CA VAL A 25 0.00 -7.73 -2.09
C VAL A 25 -1.16 -8.23 -1.23
N THR A 26 -2.08 -8.99 -1.81
CA THR A 26 -3.22 -9.57 -1.08
C THR A 26 -2.75 -10.55 0.00
N GLU A 27 -1.81 -11.44 -0.32
CA GLU A 27 -1.28 -12.43 0.62
C GLU A 27 -0.47 -11.78 1.74
N GLU A 28 0.36 -10.75 1.45
CA GLU A 28 1.07 -10.00 2.47
C GLU A 28 0.11 -9.34 3.47
N HIS A 29 -0.98 -8.75 2.97
CA HIS A 29 -1.97 -8.14 3.86
C HIS A 29 -2.79 -9.18 4.62
N ARG A 30 -3.01 -10.39 4.06
CA ARG A 30 -3.60 -11.51 4.81
C ARG A 30 -2.68 -12.00 5.93
N ARG A 31 -1.36 -12.02 5.71
CA ARG A 31 -0.37 -12.30 6.73
C ARG A 31 -0.41 -11.24 7.83
N ILE A 32 -0.41 -9.96 7.47
CA ILE A 32 -0.54 -8.82 8.41
C ILE A 32 -1.82 -8.96 9.24
N TYR A 33 -2.96 -9.22 8.60
CA TYR A 33 -4.22 -9.43 9.30
C TYR A 33 -4.11 -10.54 10.34
N THR A 34 -3.57 -11.68 9.95
CA THR A 34 -3.44 -12.85 10.82
C THR A 34 -2.52 -12.56 12.02
N SER A 35 -1.43 -11.83 11.80
CA SER A 35 -0.44 -11.53 12.82
C SER A 35 -0.88 -10.42 13.79
N TYR A 36 -1.60 -9.40 13.33
CA TYR A 36 -1.83 -8.17 14.09
C TYR A 36 -3.30 -7.87 14.38
N PHE A 37 -4.22 -8.24 13.48
CA PHE A 37 -5.60 -7.76 13.53
C PHE A 37 -6.65 -8.86 13.73
N LYS A 38 -6.26 -10.14 13.73
CA LYS A 38 -7.19 -11.28 13.78
C LYS A 38 -8.18 -11.22 14.95
N TYR A 39 -7.78 -10.62 16.07
CA TYR A 39 -8.59 -10.50 17.29
C TYR A 39 -8.91 -9.04 17.66
N ASP A 40 -8.63 -8.10 16.77
CA ASP A 40 -8.86 -6.67 17.01
C ASP A 40 -10.33 -6.31 16.77
N LEU A 41 -11.03 -5.88 17.82
CA LEU A 41 -12.45 -5.51 17.75
C LEU A 41 -12.72 -4.25 16.91
N ALA A 42 -11.68 -3.46 16.60
CA ALA A 42 -11.80 -2.27 15.77
C ALA A 42 -11.80 -2.58 14.25
N VAL A 43 -11.58 -3.85 13.85
CA VAL A 43 -11.55 -4.24 12.43
C VAL A 43 -12.81 -5.02 12.05
N ASN A 44 -13.23 -4.86 10.80
CA ASN A 44 -14.37 -5.56 10.26
C ASN A 44 -13.96 -6.93 9.69
N HIS A 45 -14.00 -7.96 10.54
CA HIS A 45 -13.63 -9.33 10.17
C HIS A 45 -14.50 -9.97 9.08
N ALA A 46 -15.67 -9.39 8.76
CA ALA A 46 -16.53 -9.89 7.69
C ALA A 46 -16.04 -9.49 6.30
N LEU A 47 -15.21 -8.43 6.20
CA LEU A 47 -14.68 -7.98 4.92
C LEU A 47 -13.44 -8.80 4.52
N PRO A 48 -13.30 -9.13 3.22
CA PRO A 48 -12.11 -9.78 2.70
C PRO A 48 -10.97 -8.79 2.51
N ILE A 49 -9.79 -9.34 2.23
CA ILE A 49 -8.65 -8.59 1.70
C ILE A 49 -8.63 -8.80 0.20
N MET A 50 -8.72 -7.73 -0.59
CA MET A 50 -8.70 -7.82 -2.05
C MET A 50 -8.21 -6.54 -2.71
N THR A 51 -7.79 -6.67 -3.97
CA THR A 51 -7.40 -5.53 -4.81
C THR A 51 -8.51 -5.17 -5.80
N HIS A 52 -8.58 -3.89 -6.20
CA HIS A 52 -9.58 -3.40 -7.14
C HIS A 52 -9.06 -2.23 -7.98
N ALA A 53 -9.70 -1.96 -9.13
CA ALA A 53 -9.44 -0.81 -9.99
C ALA A 53 -7.96 -0.59 -10.37
N PHE A 54 -7.28 -1.66 -10.79
CA PHE A 54 -5.90 -1.59 -11.23
C PHE A 54 -5.73 -0.74 -12.49
N ARG A 55 -4.70 0.10 -12.50
CA ARG A 55 -4.27 0.87 -13.65
C ARG A 55 -2.78 1.20 -13.56
N ARG A 56 -2.19 1.51 -14.70
CA ARG A 56 -0.87 2.13 -14.79
C ARG A 56 -1.02 3.63 -15.00
N LEU A 57 -0.26 4.42 -14.26
CA LEU A 57 -0.21 5.87 -14.37
C LEU A 57 1.23 6.33 -14.24
N ASP A 58 1.79 6.92 -15.30
CA ASP A 58 3.21 7.24 -15.41
C ASP A 58 4.09 6.00 -15.15
N GLN A 59 4.92 6.04 -14.12
CA GLN A 59 5.77 4.92 -13.68
C GLN A 59 5.15 4.10 -12.53
N TRP A 60 3.88 4.31 -12.23
CA TRP A 60 3.20 3.73 -11.08
C TRP A 60 2.13 2.72 -11.50
N ARG A 61 2.14 1.58 -10.83
CA ARG A 61 1.01 0.66 -10.72
C ARG A 61 0.14 1.14 -9.56
N VAL A 62 -1.09 1.49 -9.88
CA VAL A 62 -2.04 2.13 -8.95
C VAL A 62 -3.30 1.29 -8.85
N PHE A 63 -3.70 0.96 -7.64
CA PHE A 63 -4.92 0.19 -7.38
C PHE A 63 -5.44 0.45 -5.98
N LEU A 64 -6.68 0.04 -5.73
CA LEU A 64 -7.28 0.03 -4.41
C LEU A 64 -6.97 -1.29 -3.72
N LEU A 65 -6.67 -1.22 -2.42
CA LEU A 65 -6.61 -2.35 -1.52
C LEU A 65 -7.71 -2.20 -0.48
N LEU A 66 -8.64 -3.16 -0.48
CA LEU A 66 -9.61 -3.35 0.58
C LEU A 66 -9.02 -4.29 1.63
N THR A 67 -9.15 -3.91 2.90
CA THR A 67 -8.80 -4.72 4.05
C THR A 67 -9.89 -4.60 5.13
N PRO A 68 -9.94 -5.50 6.12
CA PRO A 68 -10.81 -5.36 7.30
C PRO A 68 -10.68 -4.05 8.07
N TRP A 69 -9.55 -3.34 7.99
CA TRP A 69 -9.30 -2.11 8.76
C TRP A 69 -9.33 -0.84 7.91
N MET A 70 -9.14 -0.94 6.60
CA MET A 70 -9.13 0.24 5.72
C MET A 70 -9.41 -0.08 4.25
N LEU A 71 -9.86 0.95 3.54
CA LEU A 71 -9.68 1.07 2.09
C LEU A 71 -8.50 2.03 1.84
N ALA A 72 -7.53 1.60 1.05
CA ALA A 72 -6.38 2.43 0.69
C ALA A 72 -6.10 2.38 -0.81
N ARG A 73 -5.49 3.44 -1.33
CA ARG A 73 -4.87 3.45 -2.65
C ARG A 73 -3.39 3.15 -2.52
N LEU A 74 -2.91 2.18 -3.27
CA LEU A 74 -1.50 1.83 -3.35
C LEU A 74 -0.88 2.44 -4.61
N PHE A 75 0.37 2.87 -4.48
CA PHE A 75 1.24 3.27 -5.58
C PHE A 75 2.53 2.46 -5.49
N ILE A 76 2.72 1.58 -6.46
CA ILE A 76 3.89 0.72 -6.54
C ILE A 76 4.65 1.09 -7.80
N PRO A 77 5.91 1.55 -7.72
CA PRO A 77 6.61 2.01 -8.89
C PRO A 77 7.15 0.82 -9.71
N ASP A 78 7.24 0.97 -11.02
CA ASP A 78 7.83 -0.03 -11.92
C ASP A 78 9.38 -0.06 -11.82
N ARG A 79 9.96 1.05 -11.40
CA ARG A 79 11.41 1.29 -11.23
C ARG A 79 11.65 2.19 -10.02
N ASP A 80 12.91 2.42 -9.65
CA ASP A 80 13.23 3.39 -8.60
C ASP A 80 12.65 4.77 -8.94
N PRO A 81 11.75 5.34 -8.11
CA PRO A 81 11.13 6.62 -8.38
C PRO A 81 12.05 7.83 -8.06
N GLY A 82 13.27 7.59 -7.56
CA GLY A 82 14.22 8.64 -7.17
C GLY A 82 13.80 9.38 -5.90
N LEU A 83 12.96 8.76 -5.07
CA LEU A 83 12.45 9.34 -3.84
C LEU A 83 13.39 9.01 -2.66
N PRO A 84 13.84 10.00 -1.87
CA PRO A 84 14.74 9.75 -0.76
C PRO A 84 14.02 8.95 0.33
N VAL A 85 14.56 7.77 0.68
CA VAL A 85 14.02 6.93 1.75
C VAL A 85 14.63 7.36 3.10
N PRO A 86 13.82 7.72 4.11
CA PRO A 86 14.33 8.03 5.44
C PRO A 86 15.13 6.87 6.02
N PRO A 87 16.22 7.11 6.79
CA PRO A 87 17.06 6.04 7.34
C PRO A 87 16.27 4.95 8.08
N ASP A 88 15.27 5.35 8.87
CA ASP A 88 14.40 4.44 9.62
C ASP A 88 13.47 3.59 8.76
N TRP A 89 13.35 3.89 7.48
CA TRP A 89 12.50 3.19 6.52
C TRP A 89 13.31 2.45 5.47
N GLN A 90 14.65 2.46 5.58
CA GLN A 90 15.48 1.63 4.73
C GLN A 90 15.26 0.14 5.04
N PRO A 91 15.45 -0.77 4.06
CA PRO A 91 15.09 -2.18 4.22
C PRO A 91 15.69 -2.84 5.47
N GLN A 92 16.96 -2.54 5.76
CA GLN A 92 17.66 -3.09 6.93
C GLN A 92 17.05 -2.64 8.26
N ALA A 93 16.57 -1.38 8.32
CA ALA A 93 15.92 -0.84 9.51
C ALA A 93 14.49 -1.39 9.70
N CYS A 94 13.84 -1.84 8.62
CA CYS A 94 12.51 -2.44 8.65
C CYS A 94 12.52 -3.93 9.07
N ILE A 95 13.67 -4.61 9.06
CA ILE A 95 13.76 -6.01 9.47
C ILE A 95 13.40 -6.14 10.95
N GLY A 96 12.41 -7.01 11.25
CA GLY A 96 12.00 -7.31 12.62
C GLY A 96 11.18 -6.22 13.30
N ARG A 97 10.80 -5.13 12.60
CA ARG A 97 9.86 -4.15 13.12
C ARG A 97 8.43 -4.67 13.05
N ASP A 98 7.64 -4.31 14.04
CA ASP A 98 6.19 -4.52 14.01
C ASP A 98 5.56 -3.79 12.82
N TYR A 99 4.44 -4.32 12.34
CA TYR A 99 3.71 -3.71 11.24
C TYR A 99 3.26 -2.29 11.62
N GLN A 100 3.55 -1.34 10.73
CA GLN A 100 3.09 0.04 10.82
C GLN A 100 2.19 0.33 9.61
N VAL A 101 0.95 0.76 9.87
CA VAL A 101 -0.03 1.08 8.83
C VAL A 101 0.35 2.34 8.04
N ILE A 102 0.98 3.31 8.72
CA ILE A 102 1.22 4.66 8.20
C ILE A 102 2.67 5.04 8.47
N GLY A 103 3.48 5.12 7.40
CA GLY A 103 4.81 5.69 7.46
C GLY A 103 4.90 7.18 7.10
N PRO A 104 6.13 7.69 6.87
CA PRO A 104 6.42 9.07 6.50
C PRO A 104 5.63 9.51 5.27
N VAL A 105 5.15 10.75 5.30
CA VAL A 105 4.38 11.33 4.20
C VAL A 105 5.32 11.76 3.06
N PHE A 106 4.96 11.41 1.83
CA PHE A 106 5.56 11.86 0.60
C PHE A 106 4.55 12.67 -0.21
N ASP A 107 5.03 13.76 -0.81
CA ASP A 107 4.30 14.50 -1.83
C ASP A 107 4.54 13.83 -3.19
N LEU A 108 3.51 13.21 -3.74
CA LEU A 108 3.53 12.52 -5.02
C LEU A 108 2.92 13.43 -6.09
N SER A 109 3.72 13.78 -7.10
CA SER A 109 3.22 14.49 -8.28
C SER A 109 2.86 13.47 -9.36
N LEU A 110 1.57 13.37 -9.68
CA LEU A 110 1.05 12.54 -10.77
C LEU A 110 0.46 13.44 -11.86
N LEU A 111 0.23 12.90 -13.06
CA LEU A 111 -0.50 13.62 -14.12
C LEU A 111 -1.86 14.18 -13.66
N ILE A 112 -2.52 13.50 -12.72
CA ILE A 112 -3.82 13.89 -12.16
C ILE A 112 -3.72 14.95 -11.04
N GLY A 113 -2.51 15.41 -10.72
CA GLY A 113 -2.25 16.41 -9.69
C GLY A 113 -1.36 15.89 -8.55
N LYS A 114 -1.21 16.73 -7.52
CA LYS A 114 -0.44 16.41 -6.32
C LYS A 114 -1.28 15.54 -5.38
N GLN A 115 -0.67 14.52 -4.82
CA GLN A 115 -1.25 13.60 -3.84
C GLN A 115 -0.27 13.46 -2.68
N LYS A 116 -0.79 13.14 -1.49
CA LYS A 116 0.04 12.75 -0.35
C LYS A 116 -0.11 11.27 -0.12
N ALA A 117 0.98 10.54 0.07
CA ALA A 117 0.93 9.12 0.37
C ALA A 117 2.03 8.75 1.37
N HIS A 118 1.81 7.69 2.11
CA HIS A 118 2.70 7.25 3.18
C HIS A 118 3.63 6.16 2.67
N LEU A 119 4.93 6.34 2.90
CA LEU A 119 5.91 5.33 2.62
C LEU A 119 5.65 4.09 3.45
N ASN A 120 5.68 2.94 2.79
CA ASN A 120 5.58 1.63 3.38
C ASN A 120 6.64 0.70 2.79
N HIS A 121 6.95 -0.37 3.52
CA HIS A 121 7.87 -1.41 3.08
C HIS A 121 7.33 -2.79 3.46
N SER A 122 7.48 -3.76 2.55
CA SER A 122 7.36 -5.18 2.87
C SER A 122 8.49 -5.93 2.17
N PRO A 123 9.16 -6.89 2.83
CA PRO A 123 10.19 -7.71 2.18
C PRO A 123 9.72 -8.40 0.89
N ALA A 124 8.43 -8.76 0.79
CA ALA A 124 7.89 -9.44 -0.39
C ALA A 124 7.60 -8.50 -1.56
N ILE A 125 7.38 -7.19 -1.30
CA ILE A 125 6.92 -6.21 -2.30
C ILE A 125 8.00 -5.17 -2.61
N GLY A 126 8.88 -4.84 -1.65
CA GLY A 126 9.73 -3.66 -1.67
C GLY A 126 9.06 -2.43 -1.03
N HIS A 127 9.56 -1.24 -1.36
CA HIS A 127 8.92 0.01 -0.94
C HIS A 127 7.74 0.35 -1.84
N TYR A 128 6.69 0.89 -1.23
CA TYR A 128 5.50 1.37 -1.91
C TYR A 128 4.90 2.55 -1.15
N LEU A 129 4.00 3.29 -1.80
CA LEU A 129 3.25 4.34 -1.15
C LEU A 129 1.81 3.91 -0.93
N LEU A 130 1.24 4.30 0.21
CA LEU A 130 -0.13 4.00 0.61
C LEU A 130 -0.84 5.29 0.97
N HIS A 131 -2.00 5.54 0.36
CA HIS A 131 -2.88 6.65 0.71
C HIS A 131 -4.18 6.11 1.26
N PRO A 132 -4.44 6.21 2.58
CA PRO A 132 -5.70 5.77 3.16
C PRO A 132 -6.86 6.61 2.62
N LEU A 133 -7.95 5.94 2.24
CA LEU A 133 -9.17 6.57 1.75
C LEU A 133 -10.29 6.50 2.80
N ILE A 134 -10.42 5.33 3.45
CA ILE A 134 -11.39 5.10 4.51
C ILE A 134 -10.67 4.32 5.62
N LEU A 135 -10.67 4.86 6.84
CA LEU A 135 -9.93 4.31 7.99
C LEU A 135 -10.78 3.50 8.97
N SER A 136 -12.09 3.41 8.74
CA SER A 136 -12.98 2.58 9.55
C SER A 136 -13.93 1.82 8.64
N MET A 137 -13.89 0.49 8.75
CA MET A 137 -14.65 -0.42 7.91
C MET A 137 -15.90 -0.98 8.60
N LEU A 138 -16.12 -0.67 9.88
CA LEU A 138 -17.13 -1.31 10.74
C LEU A 138 -18.57 -1.19 10.21
N ASN A 139 -18.85 -0.14 9.43
CA ASN A 139 -20.20 0.14 8.94
C ASN A 139 -20.52 -0.52 7.59
N PHE A 140 -19.58 -1.22 6.97
CA PHE A 140 -19.78 -1.85 5.66
C PHE A 140 -20.03 -3.35 5.81
N GLN A 141 -21.02 -3.87 5.10
CA GLN A 141 -21.33 -5.30 5.09
C GLN A 141 -20.62 -6.01 3.94
N THR A 142 -20.40 -5.30 2.83
CA THR A 142 -19.85 -5.88 1.60
C THR A 142 -18.77 -5.01 0.97
N PRO A 143 -17.83 -5.61 0.20
CA PRO A 143 -16.88 -4.85 -0.62
C PRO A 143 -17.56 -3.85 -1.57
N GLN A 144 -18.71 -4.21 -2.12
CA GLN A 144 -19.47 -3.38 -3.05
C GLN A 144 -19.90 -2.07 -2.39
N GLU A 145 -20.35 -2.11 -1.13
CA GLU A 145 -20.70 -0.90 -0.38
C GLU A 145 -19.48 -0.01 -0.16
N VAL A 146 -18.32 -0.59 0.16
CA VAL A 146 -17.07 0.16 0.36
C VAL A 146 -16.67 0.88 -0.93
N PHE A 147 -16.68 0.18 -2.07
CA PHE A 147 -16.31 0.77 -3.36
C PHE A 147 -17.34 1.79 -3.86
N ALA A 148 -18.63 1.55 -3.60
CA ALA A 148 -19.68 2.51 -3.91
C ALA A 148 -19.52 3.80 -3.10
N ALA A 149 -19.22 3.70 -1.81
CA ALA A 149 -18.96 4.86 -0.96
C ALA A 149 -17.74 5.66 -1.43
N TRP A 150 -16.67 4.99 -1.86
CA TRP A 150 -15.50 5.67 -2.43
C TRP A 150 -15.82 6.41 -3.75
N ASN A 151 -16.60 5.81 -4.66
CA ASN A 151 -16.92 6.44 -5.95
C ASN A 151 -17.77 7.72 -5.83
N GLN A 152 -18.33 8.00 -4.65
CA GLN A 152 -19.11 9.22 -4.39
C GLN A 152 -18.26 10.41 -3.92
N VAL A 153 -16.95 10.21 -3.74
CA VAL A 153 -15.98 11.22 -3.25
C VAL A 153 -15.05 11.66 -4.38
#